data_AF-A0A8C7AZ80-F1
#
_entry.id   AF-A0A8C7AZ80-F1
#
_cell.length_a   1.000
_cell.length_b   1.000
_cell.length_c   1.000
_cell.angle_alpha   90.00
_cell.angle_beta   90.00
_cell.angle_gamma   90.00
#
_symmetry.space_group_name_H-M   'P 1'
#
loop_
_entity.id
_entity.type
_entity.pdbx_description
1 polymer ?
#
loop_
_entity_poly.entity_id
_entity_poly.type
_entity_poly.pdbx_seq_one_letter_code
_entity_poly.pdbx_strand_id
1 'polypeptide(L)'
;MCIPPSYADLGKAARDIFNKGFGFGLVKLDVKTKSCSGVELSTSGSSNTETGNTGTLETKYKWCEYGLTFTEKWNTDNTLGTKIYSWRIKG
;
A
#
# COMPACT_ATOMS: atom_id res chain seq x y z
N MET A 1 9.97 0.29 23.39
CA MET A 1 8.52 0.13 23.67
C MET A 1 7.94 -0.80 22.63
N CYS A 2 7.40 -1.95 23.05
CA CYS A 2 6.73 -2.90 22.14
C CYS A 2 5.23 -2.60 22.18
N ILE A 3 4.75 -1.88 21.17
CA ILE A 3 3.32 -1.66 20.97
C ILE A 3 2.76 -3.02 20.57
N PRO A 4 1.76 -3.58 21.29
CA PRO A 4 1.20 -4.87 20.93
C PRO A 4 0.65 -4.80 19.49
N PRO A 5 1.01 -5.75 18.61
CA PRO A 5 0.53 -5.78 17.25
C PRO A 5 -0.99 -5.86 17.25
N SER A 6 -1.63 -5.22 16.28
CA SER A 6 -3.07 -5.36 16.12
C SER A 6 -3.40 -6.84 15.82
N TYR A 7 -4.62 -7.29 16.13
CA TYR A 7 -5.04 -8.66 15.82
C TYR A 7 -4.83 -9.00 14.34
N ALA A 8 -4.96 -8.02 13.45
CA ALA A 8 -4.74 -8.18 12.01
C ALA A 8 -3.26 -8.40 11.62
N ASP A 9 -2.31 -8.04 12.49
CA ASP A 9 -0.88 -8.23 12.28
C ASP A 9 -0.36 -9.58 12.82
N LEU A 10 -1.20 -10.35 13.55
CA LEU A 10 -0.84 -11.70 13.99
C LEU A 10 -0.69 -12.64 12.79
N GLY A 11 0.49 -13.25 12.65
CA GLY A 11 0.80 -14.15 11.53
C GLY A 11 1.11 -13.43 10.21
N LYS A 12 1.14 -12.09 10.19
CA LYS A 12 1.52 -11.30 9.01
C LYS A 12 2.88 -11.70 8.46
N ALA A 13 3.88 -11.88 9.33
CA ALA A 13 5.22 -12.31 8.94
C ALA A 13 5.22 -13.65 8.19
N ALA A 14 4.46 -14.64 8.66
CA ALA A 14 4.33 -15.93 7.97
C ALA A 14 3.63 -15.75 6.62
N ARG A 15 2.54 -14.97 6.58
CA ARG A 15 1.80 -14.67 5.34
C ARG A 15 2.66 -13.95 4.31
N ASP A 16 3.50 -13.01 4.72
CA ASP A 16 4.44 -12.30 3.85
C ASP A 16 5.43 -13.28 3.19
N ILE A 17 5.97 -14.24 3.95
CA ILE A 17 6.90 -15.25 3.41
C ILE A 17 6.25 -16.09 2.31
N PHE A 18 4.98 -16.49 2.49
CA PHE A 18 4.26 -17.30 1.50
C PHE A 18 3.77 -16.51 0.28
N ASN A 19 3.55 -15.19 0.40
CA ASN A 19 3.03 -14.39 -0.70
C ASN A 19 4.13 -13.66 -1.49
N LYS A 20 5.29 -13.41 -0.89
CA LYS A 20 6.35 -12.60 -1.49
C LYS A 20 7.25 -13.48 -2.36
N GLY A 21 7.13 -13.32 -3.68
CA GLY A 21 7.96 -14.02 -4.67
C GLY A 21 7.24 -15.15 -5.42
N PHE A 22 6.01 -15.49 -5.06
CA PHE A 22 5.19 -16.46 -5.77
C PHE A 22 4.34 -15.76 -6.84
N GLY A 23 4.90 -15.62 -8.04
CA GLY A 23 4.26 -15.00 -9.21
C GLY A 23 4.46 -15.85 -10.47
N PHE A 24 4.18 -17.15 -10.40
CA PHE A 24 4.27 -18.02 -11.57
C PHE A 24 3.24 -17.58 -12.63
N GLY A 25 3.71 -17.22 -13.82
CA GLY A 25 2.85 -16.71 -14.91
C GLY A 25 2.46 -15.22 -14.79
N LEU A 26 2.97 -14.49 -13.79
CA LEU A 26 2.61 -13.09 -13.54
C LEU A 26 3.86 -12.21 -13.51
N VAL A 27 3.96 -11.27 -14.45
CA VAL A 27 5.00 -10.24 -14.42
C VAL A 27 4.48 -9.09 -13.58
N LYS A 28 5.06 -8.87 -12.39
CA LYS A 28 4.71 -7.76 -11.51
C LYS A 28 5.86 -6.77 -11.39
N LEU A 29 5.55 -5.50 -11.60
CA LEU A 29 6.44 -4.35 -11.43
C LEU A 29 5.91 -3.47 -10.31
N ASP A 30 6.69 -3.29 -9.24
CA ASP A 30 6.37 -2.44 -8.08
C ASP A 30 7.37 -1.29 -8.04
N VAL A 31 6.89 -0.05 -8.13
CA VAL A 31 7.69 1.17 -8.05
C VAL A 31 7.22 1.98 -6.85
N LYS A 32 8.14 2.19 -5.91
CA LYS A 32 7.90 3.00 -4.71
C LYS A 32 8.83 4.19 -4.69
N THR A 33 8.25 5.38 -4.72
CA THR A 33 8.96 6.64 -4.64
C THR A 33 8.59 7.33 -3.34
N LYS A 34 9.61 7.77 -2.60
CA LYS A 34 9.43 8.60 -1.40
C LYS A 34 10.01 9.97 -1.68
N SER A 35 9.15 10.98 -1.72
CA SER A 35 9.56 12.36 -1.91
C SER A 35 9.93 12.98 -0.56
N CYS A 36 10.90 13.91 -0.56
CA CYS A 36 11.31 14.65 0.64
C CYS A 36 10.14 15.44 1.27
N SER A 37 9.14 15.81 0.46
CA SER A 37 7.93 16.52 0.86
C SER A 37 6.88 15.66 1.59
N GLY A 38 7.19 14.41 1.97
CA GLY A 38 6.28 13.54 2.72
C GLY A 38 5.25 12.79 1.87
N VAL A 39 5.41 12.82 0.55
CA VAL A 39 4.56 12.10 -0.41
C VAL A 39 5.21 10.75 -0.73
N GLU A 40 4.48 9.66 -0.53
CA GLU A 40 4.87 8.31 -0.92
C GLU A 40 3.96 7.87 -2.08
N LEU A 41 4.54 7.62 -3.25
CA LEU A 41 3.85 7.12 -4.43
C LEU A 41 4.24 5.65 -4.60
N SER A 42 3.27 4.76 -4.65
CA SER A 42 3.45 3.33 -4.89
C SER A 42 2.62 2.93 -6.10
N THR A 43 3.28 2.73 -7.24
CA THR A 43 2.65 2.26 -8.46
C THR A 43 2.98 0.80 -8.64
N SER A 44 1.99 -0.06 -8.80
CA SER A 44 2.23 -1.48 -9.11
C SER A 44 1.43 -1.93 -10.32
N GLY A 45 2.13 -2.46 -11.31
CA GLY A 45 1.55 -3.05 -12.52
C GLY A 45 1.77 -4.55 -12.53
N SER A 46 0.74 -5.32 -12.86
CA SER A 46 0.84 -6.77 -13.06
C SER A 46 0.26 -7.17 -14.40
N SER A 47 1.03 -7.94 -15.16
CA SER A 47 0.62 -8.58 -16.42
C SER A 47 0.44 -10.07 -16.17
N ASN A 48 -0.79 -10.56 -16.29
CA ASN A 48 -1.10 -11.98 -16.25
C ASN A 48 -1.41 -12.48 -17.67
N THR A 49 -0.87 -13.62 -18.08
CA THR A 49 -1.09 -14.21 -19.41
C THR A 49 -2.55 -14.66 -19.62
N GLU A 50 -3.31 -14.92 -18.55
CA GLU A 50 -4.73 -15.31 -18.64
C GLU A 50 -5.74 -14.15 -18.50
N THR A 51 -5.45 -13.12 -17.71
CA THR A 51 -6.42 -12.07 -17.31
C THR A 51 -6.07 -10.66 -17.77
N GLY A 52 -4.94 -10.48 -18.46
CA GLY A 52 -4.51 -9.19 -19.00
C GLY A 52 -3.70 -8.33 -18.03
N ASN A 53 -3.56 -7.04 -18.37
CA ASN A 53 -2.71 -6.09 -17.64
C ASN A 53 -3.54 -5.29 -16.63
N THR A 54 -3.14 -5.32 -15.36
CA THR A 54 -3.77 -4.57 -14.26
C THR A 54 -2.77 -3.60 -13.66
N GLY A 55 -3.20 -2.37 -13.40
CA GLY A 55 -2.37 -1.30 -12.86
C GLY A 55 -3.02 -0.66 -11.65
N THR A 56 -2.29 -0.59 -10.55
CA THR A 56 -2.71 0.08 -9.32
C THR A 56 -1.76 1.23 -9.00
N LEU A 57 -2.34 2.35 -8.54
CA LEU A 57 -1.61 3.52 -8.10
C LEU A 57 -2.07 3.86 -6.70
N GLU A 58 -1.17 3.80 -5.72
CA GLU A 58 -1.43 4.24 -4.36
C GLU A 58 -0.59 5.48 -4.05
N THR A 59 -1.27 6.59 -3.75
CA THR A 59 -0.67 7.85 -3.32
C THR A 59 -0.92 8.03 -1.85
N LYS A 60 0.14 8.07 -1.04
CA LYS A 60 0.07 8.36 0.38
C LYS A 60 0.68 9.72 0.66
N TYR A 61 -0.08 10.59 1.29
CA TYR A 61 0.35 11.92 1.69
C TYR A 61 0.34 12.00 3.22
N LYS A 62 1.52 12.22 3.81
CA LYS A 62 1.68 12.36 5.26
C LYS A 62 1.76 13.84 5.63
N TRP A 63 0.73 14.35 6.30
CA TRP A 63 0.77 15.63 7.00
C TRP A 63 1.17 15.41 8.46
N CYS A 64 2.48 15.43 8.70
CA CYS A 64 3.05 15.25 10.04
C CYS A 64 2.59 16.34 11.03
N GLU A 65 2.50 17.60 10.59
CA GLU A 65 2.07 18.75 11.41
C GLU A 65 0.68 18.57 12.05
N TYR A 66 -0.25 17.95 11.31
CA TYR A 66 -1.63 17.74 11.75
C TYR A 66 -1.91 16.31 12.20
N GLY A 67 -0.92 15.42 12.12
CA GLY A 67 -1.08 14.00 12.42
C GLY A 67 -2.07 13.30 11.47
N LEU A 68 -2.06 13.67 10.19
CA LEU A 68 -3.00 13.15 9.17
C LEU A 68 -2.26 12.41 8.05
N THR A 69 -2.81 11.28 7.61
CA THR A 69 -2.32 10.53 6.45
C THR A 69 -3.49 10.34 5.51
N PHE A 70 -3.35 10.87 4.32
CA PHE A 70 -4.26 10.63 3.22
C PHE A 70 -3.67 9.50 2.39
N THR A 71 -4.49 8.52 2.03
CA THR A 71 -4.10 7.43 1.15
C THR A 71 -5.17 7.32 0.08
N GLU A 72 -4.77 7.56 -1.16
CA GLU A 72 -5.63 7.50 -2.32
C GLU A 72 -5.18 6.34 -3.18
N LYS A 73 -6.08 5.40 -3.46
CA LYS A 73 -5.80 4.22 -4.26
C LYS A 73 -6.67 4.21 -5.50
N TRP A 74 -6.01 4.15 -6.64
CA TRP A 74 -6.60 4.03 -7.97
C TRP A 74 -6.24 2.67 -8.57
N ASN A 75 -7.15 2.13 -9.39
CA ASN A 75 -6.92 0.91 -10.16
C ASN A 75 -7.42 1.10 -11.61
N THR A 76 -6.92 0.30 -12.55
CA THR A 76 -7.32 0.30 -13.97
C THR A 76 -8.81 0.02 -14.18
N ASP A 77 -9.48 -0.62 -13.22
CA ASP A 77 -10.94 -0.81 -13.19
C ASP A 77 -11.73 0.46 -12.80
N ASN A 78 -11.10 1.62 -12.93
CA ASN A 78 -11.65 2.94 -12.58
C ASN A 78 -12.20 3.04 -11.15
N THR A 79 -11.66 2.24 -10.24
CA THR A 79 -12.04 2.24 -8.83
C THR A 79 -11.12 3.19 -8.06
N LEU A 80 -11.72 4.16 -7.37
CA LEU A 80 -11.04 5.06 -6.45
C LEU A 80 -11.42 4.75 -5.01
N GLY A 81 -10.43 4.59 -4.15
CA GLY A 81 -10.59 4.51 -2.71
C GLY A 81 -9.73 5.53 -1.99
N THR A 82 -10.36 6.47 -1.30
CA THR A 82 -9.68 7.44 -0.43
C THR A 82 -9.84 7.02 1.02
N LYS A 83 -8.72 6.95 1.74
CA LYS A 83 -8.67 6.69 3.19
C LYS A 83 -7.95 7.84 3.88
N ILE A 84 -8.52 8.29 4.98
CA ILE A 84 -7.94 9.36 5.80
C ILE A 84 -7.70 8.77 7.19
N TYR A 85 -6.46 8.82 7.65
CA TYR A 85 -6.04 8.36 8.96
C TYR A 85 -5.64 9.57 9.79
N SER A 86 -6.08 9.62 11.04
CA SER A 86 -5.59 10.59 12.03
C SER A 86 -4.91 9.85 13.18
N TRP A 87 -3.65 10.22 13.47
CA TRP A 87 -2.94 9.76 14.67
C TRP A 87 -2.75 10.91 15.66
N ARG A 88 -3.80 11.71 15.92
CA ARG A 88 -3.82 12.40 17.21
C ARG A 88 -4.09 11.36 18.29
N ILE A 89 -3.03 10.93 18.96
CA ILE A 89 -3.12 10.30 20.27
C ILE A 89 -3.83 11.34 21.16
N LYS A 90 -5.12 11.12 21.44
CA LYS A 90 -5.76 11.79 22.57
C LYS A 90 -5.24 11.10 23.83
N GLY A 91 -4.50 11.85 24.65
CA GLY A 91 -4.09 11.46 26.00
C GLY A 91 -2.67 10.95 26.06
#